data_AF-A0A5D0VRH0-F1
#
_entry.id   AF-A0A5D0VRH0-F1
#
_cell.length_a   1.000
_cell.length_b   1.000
_cell.length_c   1.000
_cell.angle_alpha   90.00
_cell.angle_beta   90.00
_cell.angle_gamma   90.00
#
_symmetry.space_group_name_H-M   'P 1'
#
loop_
_entity.id
_entity.type
_entity.pdbx_description
1 polymer ?
#
loop_
_entity_poly.entity_id
_entity_poly.type
_entity_poly.pdbx_seq_one_letter_code
_entity_poly.pdbx_strand_id
1 'polypeptide(L)'
;MSDDDFRQIVYAPKGILNRQKVKELAGLSDQAIKKNEKVKAVLKALEDQLRERGVLPPLTEVGKQSLATPKRYDASSKKHALDHGRLGKLEAENQDLKVQFEKLQQENARLKARLAAHQETVDAVNDGLSVFLKCPS
;
A
#
# COMPACT_ATOMS: atom_id res chain seq x y z
N MET A 1 -35.48 11.67 18.37
CA MET A 1 -34.08 11.52 18.81
C MET A 1 -33.89 12.37 20.04
N SER A 2 -33.36 11.78 21.10
CA SER A 2 -32.98 12.47 22.33
C SER A 2 -31.64 13.19 22.17
N ASP A 3 -31.31 14.08 23.11
CA ASP A 3 -29.99 14.73 23.13
C ASP A 3 -28.85 13.71 23.35
N ASP A 4 -29.12 12.60 24.04
CA ASP A 4 -28.15 11.53 24.22
C ASP A 4 -27.86 10.77 22.92
N ASP A 5 -28.84 10.64 22.04
CA ASP A 5 -28.64 10.03 20.71
C ASP A 5 -27.63 10.86 19.90
N PHE A 6 -27.66 12.19 20.04
CA PHE A 6 -26.71 13.08 19.36
C PHE A 6 -25.30 12.98 19.94
N ARG A 7 -25.17 12.80 21.27
CA ARG A 7 -23.87 12.60 21.94
C ARG A 7 -23.14 11.36 21.42
N GLN A 8 -23.87 10.29 21.13
CA GLN A 8 -23.31 9.03 20.63
C GLN A 8 -22.72 9.13 19.22
N ILE A 9 -23.09 10.15 18.45
CA ILE A 9 -22.69 10.29 17.05
C ILE A 9 -21.78 11.52 16.82
N VAL A 10 -21.18 12.05 17.88
CA VAL A 10 -20.23 13.16 17.79
C VAL A 10 -18.91 12.69 17.16
N TYR A 11 -18.42 13.45 16.20
CA TYR A 11 -17.06 13.35 15.69
C TYR A 11 -16.14 14.27 16.50
N ALA A 12 -15.63 13.72 17.62
CA ALA A 12 -14.85 14.44 18.62
C ALA A 12 -13.67 15.25 18.06
N PRO A 13 -12.89 14.79 17.06
CA PRO A 13 -11.75 15.56 16.53
C PRO A 13 -12.11 16.93 15.96
N LYS A 14 -13.35 17.13 15.50
CA LYS A 14 -13.83 18.41 14.94
C LYS A 14 -14.93 19.08 15.75
N GLY A 15 -15.52 18.39 16.73
CA GLY A 15 -16.69 18.88 17.46
C GLY A 15 -17.93 19.09 16.58
N ILE A 16 -18.18 18.16 15.65
CA ILE A 16 -19.35 18.16 14.75
C ILE A 16 -20.04 16.79 14.79
N LEU A 17 -21.24 16.68 14.21
CA LEU A 17 -21.90 15.37 14.03
C LEU A 17 -21.16 14.53 12.99
N ASN A 18 -21.02 13.23 13.25
CA ASN A 18 -20.40 12.29 12.33
C ASN A 18 -21.26 12.14 11.07
N ARG A 19 -20.79 12.71 9.95
CA ARG A 19 -21.49 12.73 8.66
C ARG A 19 -21.81 11.34 8.12
N GLN A 20 -20.97 10.33 8.39
CA GLN A 20 -21.24 8.94 7.98
C GLN A 20 -22.43 8.37 8.78
N LYS A 21 -22.46 8.61 10.09
CA LYS A 21 -23.55 8.11 10.93
C LYS A 21 -24.86 8.84 10.66
N VAL A 22 -24.80 10.14 10.42
CA VAL A 22 -25.95 10.95 9.95
C VAL A 22 -26.49 10.41 8.63
N LYS A 23 -25.62 10.01 7.70
CA LYS A 23 -26.03 9.38 6.43
C LYS A 23 -26.87 8.12 6.65
N GLU A 24 -26.36 7.22 7.48
CA GLU A 24 -27.00 5.95 7.80
C GLU A 24 -28.35 6.16 8.50
N LEU A 25 -28.40 7.06 9.48
CA LEU A 25 -29.61 7.32 10.27
C LEU A 25 -30.68 8.10 9.51
N ALA A 26 -30.27 9.05 8.65
CA ALA A 26 -31.20 9.90 7.90
C ALA A 26 -31.56 9.35 6.51
N GLY A 27 -30.97 8.21 6.10
CA GLY A 27 -31.20 7.63 4.77
C GLY A 27 -30.73 8.51 3.61
N LEU A 28 -29.72 9.36 3.84
CA LEU A 28 -29.21 10.29 2.83
C LEU A 28 -28.13 9.63 1.96
N SER A 29 -27.93 10.13 0.75
CA SER A 29 -26.79 9.73 -0.06
C SER A 29 -25.52 10.50 0.32
N ASP A 30 -24.35 9.94 0.02
CA ASP A 30 -23.07 10.65 0.21
C ASP A 30 -23.02 11.98 -0.55
N GLN A 31 -23.65 12.05 -1.72
CA GLN A 31 -23.71 13.27 -2.52
C GLN A 31 -24.63 14.31 -1.90
N ALA A 32 -25.75 13.90 -1.30
CA ALA A 32 -26.65 14.81 -0.60
C ALA A 32 -25.92 15.51 0.56
N ILE A 33 -25.19 14.77 1.39
CA ILE A 33 -24.46 15.37 2.52
C ILE A 33 -23.28 16.25 2.05
N LYS A 34 -22.59 15.86 0.98
CA LYS A 34 -21.37 16.55 0.53
C LYS A 34 -21.60 17.74 -0.41
N LYS A 35 -22.63 17.69 -1.25
CA LYS A 35 -22.86 18.68 -2.33
C LYS A 35 -24.12 19.51 -2.16
N ASN A 36 -25.14 19.04 -1.43
CA ASN A 36 -26.38 19.78 -1.30
C ASN A 36 -26.26 20.88 -0.24
N GLU A 37 -26.22 22.14 -0.70
CA GLU A 37 -26.09 23.31 0.18
C GLU A 37 -27.26 23.45 1.17
N LYS A 38 -28.48 23.02 0.82
CA LYS A 38 -29.62 23.02 1.75
C LYS A 38 -29.39 22.05 2.90
N VAL A 39 -28.90 20.85 2.59
CA VAL A 39 -28.60 19.82 3.61
C VAL A 39 -27.48 20.30 4.53
N LYS A 40 -26.44 20.94 3.98
CA LYS A 40 -25.36 21.53 4.78
C LYS A 40 -25.87 22.63 5.71
N ALA A 41 -26.73 23.52 5.22
CA ALA A 41 -27.29 24.60 6.02
C ALA A 41 -28.13 24.06 7.19
N VAL A 42 -28.99 23.07 6.93
CA VAL A 42 -29.81 22.43 7.98
C VAL A 42 -28.93 21.71 9.01
N LEU A 43 -27.91 20.97 8.57
CA LEU A 43 -26.98 20.29 9.48
C LEU A 43 -26.19 21.29 10.33
N LYS A 44 -25.77 22.42 9.75
CA LYS A 44 -25.09 23.48 10.49
C LYS A 44 -26.00 24.08 11.56
N ALA A 45 -27.22 24.46 11.19
CA ALA A 45 -28.19 25.03 12.14
C ALA A 45 -28.51 24.06 13.28
N LEU A 46 -28.68 22.78 12.98
CA LEU A 46 -28.88 21.74 13.99
C LEU A 46 -27.68 21.63 14.94
N GLU A 47 -26.46 21.65 14.41
CA GLU A 47 -25.24 21.62 15.23
C GLU A 47 -25.08 22.86 16.10
N ASP A 48 -25.44 24.04 15.59
CA ASP A 48 -25.41 25.30 16.34
C ASP A 48 -26.39 25.22 17.53
N GLN A 49 -27.63 24.77 17.30
CA GLN A 49 -28.63 24.55 18.35
C GLN A 49 -28.21 23.48 19.38
N LEU A 50 -27.51 22.43 18.94
CA LEU A 50 -27.01 21.40 19.84
C LEU A 50 -25.85 21.90 20.71
N ARG A 51 -25.03 22.84 20.20
CA ARG A 51 -23.98 23.49 21.00
C ARG A 51 -24.57 24.48 22.01
N GLU A 52 -25.57 25.25 21.62
CA GLU A 52 -26.31 26.14 22.54
C GLU A 52 -26.90 25.37 23.73
N ARG A 53 -27.37 24.14 23.49
CA ARG A 53 -27.90 23.23 24.53
C ARG A 53 -26.82 22.41 25.26
N GLY A 54 -25.54 22.61 24.96
CA GLY A 54 -24.43 21.86 25.58
C GLY A 54 -24.38 20.37 25.24
N VAL A 55 -25.01 19.96 24.14
CA VAL A 55 -25.02 18.57 23.66
C VAL A 55 -23.78 18.27 22.82
N LEU A 56 -23.40 19.18 21.93
CA LEU A 56 -22.14 19.10 21.19
C LEU A 56 -21.02 19.88 21.90
N PRO A 57 -19.77 19.36 21.86
CA PRO A 57 -18.62 20.13 22.32
C PRO A 57 -18.36 21.34 21.40
N PRO A 58 -17.62 22.36 21.89
CA PRO A 58 -17.19 23.47 21.05
C PRO A 58 -16.36 22.99 19.86
N LEU A 59 -16.39 23.74 18.76
CA LEU A 59 -15.56 23.45 17.59
C LEU A 59 -14.08 23.51 17.97
N THR A 60 -13.34 22.43 17.65
CA THR A 60 -11.88 22.42 17.74
C THR A 60 -11.27 23.33 16.68
N GLU A 61 -10.00 23.72 16.83
CA GLU A 61 -9.29 24.50 15.80
C GLU A 61 -9.34 23.84 14.41
N VAL A 62 -9.25 22.50 14.37
CA VAL A 62 -9.42 21.70 13.15
C VAL A 62 -10.86 21.81 12.60
N GLY A 63 -11.86 21.81 13.49
CA GLY A 63 -13.27 22.01 13.14
C GLY A 63 -13.50 23.38 12.51
N LYS A 64 -13.00 24.44 13.16
CA LYS A 64 -13.10 25.83 12.68
C LYS A 64 -12.43 26.02 11.32
N GLN A 65 -11.20 25.53 11.15
CA GLN A 65 -10.47 25.58 9.87
C GLN A 65 -11.22 24.82 8.76
N SER A 66 -11.84 23.69 9.08
CA SER A 66 -12.59 22.91 8.09
C SER A 66 -13.89 23.55 7.60
N LEU A 67 -14.46 24.49 8.38
CA LEU A 67 -15.59 25.32 7.96
C LEU A 67 -15.14 26.55 7.18
N ALA A 68 -13.98 27.11 7.55
CA ALA A 68 -13.45 28.33 6.96
C ALA A 68 -12.79 28.13 5.59
N THR A 69 -12.31 26.91 5.27
CA THR A 69 -11.53 26.68 4.04
C THR A 69 -12.02 25.43 3.30
N PRO A 70 -12.22 25.50 1.96
CA PRO A 70 -12.46 24.32 1.15
C PRO A 70 -11.33 23.31 1.39
N LYS A 71 -11.67 22.04 1.65
CA LYS A 71 -10.67 20.98 1.82
C LYS A 71 -9.78 20.93 0.58
N ARG A 72 -8.54 21.42 0.68
CA ARG A 72 -7.54 21.30 -0.39
C ARG A 72 -7.39 19.81 -0.69
N TYR A 73 -7.61 19.43 -1.94
CA TYR A 73 -7.43 18.05 -2.39
C TYR A 73 -5.94 17.71 -2.28
N ASP A 74 -5.60 16.83 -1.35
CA ASP A 74 -4.23 16.35 -1.18
C ASP A 74 -4.00 15.11 -2.05
N ALA A 75 -3.45 15.33 -3.24
CA ALA A 75 -3.10 14.29 -4.18
C ALA A 75 -1.94 13.39 -3.70
N SER A 76 -1.20 13.78 -2.65
CA SER A 76 -0.04 13.03 -2.16
C SER A 76 -0.46 11.67 -1.57
N SER A 77 -1.53 11.65 -0.77
CA SER A 77 -2.02 10.43 -0.11
C SER A 77 -2.32 9.26 -1.06
N LYS A 78 -2.94 9.55 -2.21
CA LYS A 78 -3.20 8.53 -3.24
C LYS A 78 -1.93 8.08 -3.96
N LYS A 79 -0.99 9.00 -4.19
CA LYS A 79 0.31 8.67 -4.78
C LYS A 79 1.10 7.75 -3.86
N HIS A 80 1.18 8.06 -2.57
CA HIS A 80 1.88 7.23 -1.58
C HIS A 80 1.34 5.79 -1.51
N ALA A 81 0.02 5.60 -1.56
CA ALA A 81 -0.57 4.26 -1.56
C ALA A 81 -0.20 3.45 -2.83
N LEU A 82 -0.18 4.09 -3.99
CA LEU A 82 0.24 3.46 -5.25
C LEU A 82 1.74 3.15 -5.26
N ASP A 83 2.55 4.08 -4.78
CA ASP A 83 4.00 3.93 -4.71
C ASP A 83 4.41 2.81 -3.75
N HIS A 84 3.73 2.68 -2.60
CA HIS A 84 3.95 1.57 -1.68
C HIS A 84 3.60 0.21 -2.30
N GLY A 85 2.48 0.13 -3.02
CA GLY A 85 2.10 -1.08 -3.76
C GLY A 85 3.07 -1.42 -4.89
N ARG A 86 3.62 -0.41 -5.58
CA ARG A 86 4.64 -0.61 -6.62
C ARG A 86 5.97 -1.08 -6.02
N LEU A 87 6.38 -0.49 -4.89
CA LEU A 87 7.61 -0.85 -4.18
C LEU A 87 7.59 -2.32 -3.77
N GLY A 88 6.51 -2.79 -3.12
CA GLY A 88 6.41 -4.19 -2.68
C GLY A 88 6.47 -5.20 -3.83
N LYS A 89 5.90 -4.85 -5.01
CA LYS A 89 6.02 -5.70 -6.20
C LYS A 89 7.46 -5.76 -6.72
N LEU A 90 8.14 -4.61 -6.78
CA LEU A 90 9.53 -4.55 -7.23
C LEU A 90 10.47 -5.29 -6.26
N GLU A 91 10.23 -5.21 -4.96
CA GLU A 91 11.02 -5.94 -3.96
C GLU A 91 10.87 -7.46 -4.10
N ALA A 92 9.64 -7.95 -4.32
CA ALA A 92 9.38 -9.36 -4.56
C ALA A 92 10.06 -9.87 -5.85
N GLU A 93 9.93 -9.12 -6.94
CA GLU A 93 10.58 -9.44 -8.21
C GLU A 93 12.11 -9.42 -8.10
N ASN A 94 12.67 -8.45 -7.36
CA ASN A 94 14.12 -8.37 -7.13
C ASN A 94 14.64 -9.58 -6.34
N GLN A 95 13.92 -10.03 -5.32
CA GLN A 95 14.28 -11.23 -4.56
C GLN A 95 14.23 -12.49 -5.44
N ASP A 96 13.17 -12.65 -6.24
CA ASP A 96 13.03 -13.79 -7.14
C ASP A 96 14.16 -13.84 -8.17
N LEU A 97 14.47 -12.69 -8.80
CA LEU A 97 15.57 -12.58 -9.75
C LEU A 97 16.93 -12.92 -9.12
N LYS A 98 17.19 -12.50 -7.87
CA LYS A 98 18.42 -12.85 -7.14
C LYS A 98 18.54 -14.35 -6.92
N VAL A 99 17.45 -15.02 -6.51
CA VAL A 99 17.44 -16.47 -6.32
C VAL A 99 17.68 -17.20 -7.64
N GLN A 100 17.05 -16.77 -8.73
CA GLN A 100 17.27 -17.36 -10.05
C GLN A 100 18.72 -17.18 -10.50
N PHE A 101 19.29 -15.99 -10.28
CA PHE A 101 20.68 -15.69 -10.62
C PHE A 101 21.68 -16.56 -9.86
N GLU A 102 21.49 -16.75 -8.55
CA GLU A 102 22.32 -17.63 -7.73
C GLU A 102 22.26 -19.08 -8.20
N LYS A 103 21.06 -19.59 -8.53
CA LYS A 103 20.89 -20.94 -9.08
C LYS A 103 21.65 -21.12 -10.39
N LEU A 104 21.53 -20.16 -11.31
CA LEU A 104 22.22 -20.20 -12.59
C LEU A 104 23.74 -20.15 -12.41
N GLN A 105 24.24 -19.35 -11.47
CA GLN A 105 25.68 -19.32 -11.16
C GLN A 105 26.18 -20.67 -10.64
N GLN A 106 25.44 -21.30 -9.72
CA GLN A 106 25.81 -22.61 -9.18
C GLN A 106 25.83 -23.68 -10.26
N GLU A 107 24.83 -23.69 -11.15
CA GLU A 107 24.79 -24.62 -12.28
C GLU A 107 25.95 -24.38 -13.25
N ASN A 108 26.26 -23.12 -13.56
CA ASN A 108 27.38 -22.77 -14.43
C ASN A 108 28.72 -23.25 -13.85
N ALA A 109 28.93 -23.04 -12.54
CA ALA A 109 30.11 -23.53 -11.83
C ALA A 109 30.22 -25.06 -11.88
N ARG A 110 29.10 -25.76 -11.65
CA ARG A 110 29.04 -27.23 -11.74
C ARG A 110 29.39 -27.74 -13.14
N LEU A 111 28.83 -27.13 -14.19
CA LEU A 111 29.11 -27.52 -15.56
C LEU A 111 30.57 -27.30 -15.93
N LYS A 112 31.17 -26.17 -15.51
CA LYS A 112 32.60 -25.90 -15.69
C LYS A 112 33.47 -26.95 -15.01
N ALA A 113 33.16 -27.32 -13.77
CA ALA A 113 33.89 -28.38 -13.06
C ALA A 113 33.80 -29.73 -13.79
N ARG A 114 32.63 -30.07 -14.33
CA ARG A 114 32.44 -31.31 -15.09
C ARG A 114 33.21 -31.31 -16.41
N LEU A 115 33.25 -30.18 -17.10
CA LEU A 115 34.05 -30.03 -18.33
C LEU A 115 35.55 -30.20 -18.03
N ALA A 116 36.06 -29.60 -16.95
CA ALA A 116 37.46 -29.76 -16.55
C ALA A 116 37.80 -31.24 -16.27
N ALA A 117 36.95 -31.95 -15.53
CA ALA A 117 37.16 -33.38 -15.26
C ALA A 117 37.13 -34.23 -16.54
N HIS A 118 36.21 -33.94 -17.47
CA HIS A 118 36.19 -34.66 -18.74
C HIS A 118 37.41 -34.35 -19.61
N GLN A 119 37.90 -33.11 -19.61
CA GLN A 119 39.12 -32.75 -20.31
C GLN A 119 40.31 -33.57 -19.80
N GLU A 120 40.47 -33.68 -18.48
CA GLU A 120 41.52 -34.50 -17.87
C GLU A 120 41.43 -35.97 -18.28
N THR A 121 40.21 -36.53 -18.34
CA THR A 121 40.04 -37.92 -18.82
C THR A 121 40.41 -38.09 -20.29
N VAL A 122 40.11 -37.11 -21.13
CA VAL A 122 40.47 -37.13 -22.56
C VAL A 122 41.98 -37.06 -22.72
N ASP A 123 42.65 -36.18 -21.97
CA ASP A 123 44.09 -36.02 -22.01
C ASP A 123 44.79 -37.32 -21.56
N ALA A 124 44.32 -37.95 -20.48
CA ALA A 124 44.86 -39.23 -19.99
C ALA A 124 44.70 -40.38 -21.02
N VAL A 125 43.55 -40.46 -21.70
CA VAL A 125 43.33 -41.45 -22.78
C VAL A 125 44.25 -41.18 -23.96
N ASN A 126 44.41 -39.91 -24.35
CA ASN A 126 45.27 -39.52 -25.46
C ASN A 126 46.75 -39.83 -25.19
N ASP A 127 47.21 -39.59 -23.97
CA ASP A 127 48.55 -39.95 -23.51
C ASP A 127 48.75 -41.48 -23.54
N GLY A 128 47.78 -42.25 -23.06
CA GLY A 128 47.81 -43.72 -23.13
C GLY A 128 47.89 -44.27 -24.56
N LEU A 129 47.10 -43.71 -25.48
CA LEU A 129 47.14 -44.08 -26.91
C LEU A 129 48.48 -43.71 -27.57
N SER A 130 49.08 -42.59 -27.16
CA SER A 130 50.37 -42.14 -27.66
C SER A 130 51.52 -43.10 -27.33
N VAL A 131 51.40 -43.90 -26.26
CA VAL A 131 52.37 -44.95 -25.92
C VAL A 131 52.33 -46.07 -26.97
N PHE A 132 51.14 -46.51 -27.39
CA PHE A 132 50.98 -47.57 -28.40
C PHE A 132 51.45 -47.13 -29.80
N LEU A 133 51.34 -45.84 -30.12
CA LEU A 133 51.85 -45.28 -31.39
C LEU A 133 53.39 -45.18 -31.45
N LYS A 134 54.08 -45.30 -30.31
CA LYS A 134 55.55 -45.18 -30.21
C LYS A 134 56.29 -46.52 -30.07
N CYS A 135 55.57 -47.64 -29.94
CA CYS A 135 56.17 -48.97 -29.94
C CYS A 135 56.35 -49.47 -31.39
N PRO A 136 57.59 -49.76 -31.86
CA PRO A 136 57.81 -50.35 -33.18
C PRO A 136 57.43 -51.83 -33.18
N SER A 137 56.90 -52.29 -34.32
CA SER A 137 56.50 -53.67 -34.62
C SER A 137 57.62 -54.70 -34.46
#